data_AF-A0AAD7SFI1-F1
#
_entry.id   AF-A0AAD7SFI1-F1
#
_cell.length_a   1.000
_cell.length_b   1.000
_cell.length_c   1.000
_cell.angle_alpha   90.00
_cell.angle_beta   90.00
_cell.angle_gamma   90.00
#
_symmetry.space_group_name_H-M   'P 1'
#
loop_
_entity.id
_entity.type
_entity.pdbx_description
1 polymer ?
#
loop_
_entity_poly.entity_id
_entity_poly.type
_entity_poly.pdbx_seq_one_letter_code
_entity_poly.pdbx_strand_id
1 'polypeptide(L)'
;MKIALENIRFKFQILTDHLKHEEASLVADSYCNSRQPYTDTMLSLTKVYGQPHKLAVQSITELMDGPDVRSVDVKAFCLFALCVCSLVGMLEQLGRRGHVELQCGSHVCKLPHDLTASFKRFIHPMRVAIPTFTDFADWLEYEVEVQEDSGKSVSYSRVESSIRKKENRSGLSVGRSHTW
;
A
#
# COMPACT_ATOMS: atom_id res chain seq x y z
N MET A 1 31.39 10.25 14.05
CA MET A 1 31.88 9.93 12.69
C MET A 1 31.97 8.43 12.39
N LYS A 2 32.40 7.55 13.34
CA LYS A 2 32.47 6.08 13.13
C LYS A 2 31.13 5.41 12.77
N ILE A 3 30.04 5.76 13.45
CA ILE A 3 28.70 5.16 13.25
C ILE A 3 28.17 5.39 11.82
N ALA A 4 28.44 6.55 11.22
CA ALA A 4 27.98 6.86 9.86
C ALA A 4 28.73 6.03 8.79
N LEU A 5 30.02 5.77 9.00
CA LEU A 5 30.84 4.95 8.10
C LEU A 5 30.46 3.46 8.18
N GLU A 6 30.15 2.97 9.39
CA GLU A 6 29.65 1.61 9.60
C GLU A 6 28.29 1.39 8.91
N ASN A 7 27.39 2.37 9.00
CA ASN A 7 26.08 2.31 8.34
C ASN A 7 26.20 2.23 6.80
N ILE A 8 27.13 2.97 6.20
CA ILE A 8 27.35 2.98 4.75
C ILE A 8 27.94 1.66 4.28
N ARG A 9 28.90 1.08 5.02
CA ARG A 9 29.48 -0.23 4.70
C ARG A 9 28.45 -1.35 4.80
N PHE A 10 27.60 -1.31 5.82
CA PHE A 10 26.53 -2.29 5.98
C PHE A 10 25.50 -2.22 4.82
N LYS A 11 25.08 -1.02 4.43
CA LYS A 11 24.20 -0.83 3.26
C LYS A 11 24.84 -1.32 1.96
N PHE A 12 26.14 -1.07 1.79
CA PHE A 12 26.87 -1.56 0.63
C PHE A 12 26.96 -3.08 0.59
N GLN A 13 27.21 -3.73 1.74
CA GLN A 13 27.21 -5.19 1.84
C GLN A 13 25.85 -5.80 1.46
N ILE A 14 24.76 -5.25 2.00
CA ILE A 14 23.40 -5.67 1.65
C ILE A 14 23.18 -5.55 0.13
N LEU A 15 23.59 -4.42 -0.46
CA LEU A 15 23.47 -4.23 -1.89
C LEU A 15 24.20 -5.33 -2.67
N THR A 16 25.48 -5.57 -2.38
CA THR A 16 26.30 -6.56 -3.09
C THR A 16 25.75 -7.98 -2.94
N ASP A 17 25.19 -8.33 -1.77
CA ASP A 17 24.61 -9.65 -1.51
C ASP A 17 23.33 -9.90 -2.35
N HIS A 18 22.69 -8.85 -2.84
CA HIS A 18 21.45 -8.93 -3.61
C HIS A 18 21.64 -8.73 -5.12
N LEU A 19 22.86 -8.48 -5.61
CA LEU A 19 23.14 -8.40 -7.04
C LEU A 19 23.19 -9.80 -7.65
N LYS A 20 22.19 -10.13 -8.48
CA LYS A 20 22.04 -11.45 -9.11
C LYS A 20 22.68 -11.56 -10.49
N HIS A 21 23.09 -10.44 -11.08
CA HIS A 21 23.68 -10.38 -12.41
C HIS A 21 25.19 -10.10 -12.32
N GLU A 22 26.00 -10.89 -13.01
CA GLU A 22 27.46 -10.78 -13.00
C GLU A 22 27.93 -9.37 -13.37
N GLU A 23 27.35 -8.78 -14.42
CA GLU A 23 27.66 -7.43 -14.85
C GLU A 23 27.32 -6.36 -13.79
N ALA A 24 26.25 -6.56 -13.02
CA ALA A 24 25.87 -5.66 -11.94
C ALA A 24 26.84 -5.77 -10.76
N SER A 25 27.31 -6.98 -10.46
CA SER A 25 28.37 -7.21 -9.47
C SER A 25 29.68 -6.55 -9.89
N LEU A 26 30.07 -6.64 -11.16
CA LEU A 26 31.25 -5.94 -11.70
C LEU A 26 31.14 -4.41 -11.56
N VAL A 27 29.93 -3.85 -11.74
CA VAL A 27 29.68 -2.43 -11.46
C VAL A 27 29.94 -2.14 -9.98
N ALA A 28 29.42 -2.94 -9.04
CA ALA A 28 29.65 -2.73 -7.61
C ALA A 28 31.14 -2.84 -7.22
N ASP A 29 31.85 -3.82 -7.76
CA ASP A 29 33.29 -4.01 -7.52
C ASP A 29 34.11 -2.80 -7.94
N SER A 30 33.72 -2.14 -9.05
CA SER A 30 34.42 -0.93 -9.52
C SER A 30 34.37 0.25 -8.55
N TYR A 31 33.37 0.30 -7.66
CA TYR A 31 33.17 1.37 -6.68
C TYR A 31 33.47 0.96 -5.23
N CYS A 32 33.94 -0.27 -4.98
CA CYS A 32 34.22 -0.76 -3.62
C CYS A 32 35.19 0.14 -2.82
N ASN A 33 36.10 0.82 -3.52
CA ASN A 33 37.09 1.74 -2.96
C ASN A 33 36.69 3.23 -3.06
N SER A 34 35.47 3.53 -3.49
CA SER A 34 35.00 4.91 -3.57
C SER A 34 34.85 5.55 -2.18
N ARG A 35 34.78 6.88 -2.13
CA ARG A 35 34.41 7.63 -0.93
C ARG A 35 32.98 7.34 -0.48
N GLN A 36 32.08 7.01 -1.41
CA GLN A 36 30.70 6.61 -1.12
C GLN A 36 30.29 5.37 -1.92
N PRO A 37 30.81 4.17 -1.58
CA PRO A 37 30.62 2.95 -2.38
C PRO A 37 29.15 2.62 -2.67
N TYR A 38 28.29 2.72 -1.66
CA TYR A 38 26.85 2.49 -1.82
C TYR A 38 26.22 3.48 -2.81
N THR A 39 26.40 4.78 -2.58
CA THR A 39 25.80 5.84 -3.40
C THR A 39 26.25 5.74 -4.85
N ASP A 40 27.56 5.63 -5.07
CA ASP A 40 28.14 5.64 -6.41
C ASP A 40 27.78 4.37 -7.19
N THR A 41 27.75 3.22 -6.51
CA THR A 41 27.27 1.96 -7.09
C THR A 41 25.80 2.06 -7.46
N MET A 42 24.94 2.54 -6.55
CA MET A 42 23.51 2.70 -6.83
C MET A 42 23.25 3.65 -7.99
N LEU A 43 24.01 4.76 -8.10
CA LEU A 43 23.93 5.67 -9.24
C LEU A 43 24.33 4.99 -10.55
N SER A 44 25.43 4.23 -10.54
CA SER A 44 25.90 3.51 -11.73
C SER A 44 24.94 2.39 -12.15
N LEU A 45 24.43 1.60 -11.19
CA LEU A 45 23.40 0.59 -11.44
C LEU A 45 22.12 1.22 -11.98
N THR A 46 21.70 2.36 -11.43
CA THR A 46 20.54 3.11 -11.95
C THR A 46 20.81 3.64 -13.36
N LYS A 47 22.04 4.02 -13.70
CA LYS A 47 22.38 4.47 -15.05
C LYS A 47 22.38 3.33 -16.07
N VAL A 48 22.89 2.16 -15.69
CA VAL A 48 23.08 1.01 -16.59
C VAL A 48 21.80 0.17 -16.69
N TYR A 49 21.16 -0.11 -15.56
CA TYR A 49 19.99 -0.99 -15.44
C TYR A 49 18.70 -0.25 -15.10
N GLY A 50 18.79 0.98 -14.60
CA GLY A 50 17.63 1.72 -14.19
C GLY A 50 16.80 2.16 -15.40
N GLN A 51 15.66 1.50 -15.58
CA GLN A 51 14.50 2.09 -16.24
C GLN A 51 13.36 2.21 -15.24
N PRO A 52 13.57 2.93 -14.12
CA PRO A 52 12.58 2.97 -13.04
C PRO A 52 11.25 3.55 -13.52
N HIS A 53 11.27 4.41 -14.55
CA HIS A 53 10.06 4.84 -15.25
C HIS A 53 9.36 3.73 -16.03
N LYS A 54 10.08 2.91 -16.81
CA LYS A 54 9.44 1.83 -17.56
C LYS A 54 8.90 0.75 -16.62
N LEU A 55 9.62 0.48 -15.54
CA LEU A 55 9.18 -0.41 -14.48
C LEU A 55 7.90 0.12 -13.82
N ALA A 56 7.85 1.42 -13.46
CA ALA A 56 6.64 2.02 -12.90
C ALA A 56 5.45 1.96 -13.88
N VAL A 57 5.65 2.26 -15.17
CA VAL A 57 4.60 2.14 -16.19
C VAL A 57 4.14 0.69 -16.38
N GLN A 58 5.07 -0.28 -16.32
CA GLN A 58 4.74 -1.70 -16.35
C GLN A 58 3.93 -2.11 -15.12
N SER A 59 4.30 -1.64 -13.92
CA SER A 59 3.54 -1.88 -12.69
C SER A 59 2.14 -1.24 -12.73
N ILE A 60 1.97 -0.06 -13.34
CA ILE A 60 0.64 0.52 -13.61
C ILE A 60 -0.16 -0.46 -14.49
N THR A 61 0.45 -0.97 -15.56
CA THR A 61 -0.21 -1.88 -16.50
C THR A 61 -0.62 -3.19 -15.81
N GLU A 62 0.29 -3.84 -15.08
CA GLU A 62 0.04 -5.07 -14.34
C GLU A 62 -1.04 -4.90 -13.25
N LEU A 63 -1.05 -3.75 -12.58
CA LEU A 63 -2.06 -3.43 -11.57
C LEU A 63 -3.44 -3.21 -12.17
N MET A 64 -3.51 -2.57 -13.35
CA MET A 64 -4.77 -2.33 -14.06
C MET A 64 -5.29 -3.56 -14.80
N ASP A 65 -4.41 -4.43 -15.28
CA ASP A 65 -4.75 -5.69 -15.95
C ASP A 65 -4.90 -6.87 -14.96
N GLY A 66 -4.68 -6.61 -13.66
CA GLY A 66 -4.79 -7.58 -12.58
C GLY A 66 -6.22 -8.09 -12.37
N PRO A 67 -6.40 -9.17 -11.58
CA PRO A 67 -7.71 -9.75 -11.32
C PRO A 67 -8.65 -8.74 -10.63
N ASP A 68 -9.93 -8.81 -10.98
CA ASP A 68 -10.97 -7.91 -10.49
C ASP A 68 -11.05 -7.96 -8.94
N VAL A 69 -10.51 -6.91 -8.29
CA VAL A 69 -10.51 -6.78 -6.83
C VAL A 69 -11.90 -6.36 -6.39
N ARG A 70 -12.61 -7.27 -5.74
CA ARG A 70 -13.95 -7.01 -5.19
C ARG A 70 -13.81 -6.48 -3.77
N SER A 71 -14.57 -5.43 -3.43
CA SER A 71 -14.62 -4.84 -2.08
C SER A 71 -15.09 -5.80 -0.97
N VAL A 72 -15.63 -6.97 -1.35
CA VAL A 72 -16.06 -8.01 -0.41
C VAL A 72 -14.89 -8.83 0.14
N ASP A 73 -13.75 -8.86 -0.56
CA ASP A 73 -12.52 -9.48 -0.07
C ASP A 73 -11.60 -8.42 0.55
N VAL A 74 -11.80 -8.17 1.85
CA VAL A 74 -11.06 -7.17 2.62
C VAL A 74 -9.54 -7.36 2.51
N LYS A 75 -9.04 -8.61 2.46
CA LYS A 75 -7.61 -8.86 2.38
C LYS A 75 -7.05 -8.54 0.99
N ALA A 76 -7.74 -8.98 -0.06
CA ALA A 76 -7.34 -8.65 -1.42
C ALA A 76 -7.42 -7.14 -1.68
N PHE A 77 -8.44 -6.47 -1.12
CA PHE A 77 -8.61 -5.03 -1.20
C PHE A 77 -7.48 -4.26 -0.48
N CYS A 78 -7.14 -4.62 0.76
CA CYS A 78 -6.00 -4.02 1.47
C CYS A 78 -4.68 -4.20 0.69
N LEU A 79 -4.42 -5.40 0.17
CA LEU A 79 -3.20 -5.66 -0.63
C LEU A 79 -3.18 -4.81 -1.90
N PHE A 80 -4.31 -4.71 -2.59
CA PHE A 80 -4.46 -3.85 -3.76
C PHE A 80 -4.22 -2.37 -3.43
N ALA A 81 -4.80 -1.87 -2.34
CA ALA A 81 -4.59 -0.50 -1.85
C ALA A 81 -3.10 -0.22 -1.58
N LEU A 82 -2.41 -1.14 -0.88
CA LEU A 82 -0.98 -1.02 -0.61
C LEU A 82 -0.13 -1.04 -1.90
N CYS A 83 -0.51 -1.85 -2.89
CA CYS A 83 0.15 -1.86 -4.19
C CYS A 83 0.00 -0.51 -4.91
N VAL A 84 -1.21 0.07 -4.91
CA VAL A 84 -1.46 1.40 -5.50
C VAL A 84 -0.64 2.48 -4.79
N CYS A 85 -0.66 2.52 -3.45
CA CYS A 85 0.10 3.52 -2.67
C CYS A 85 1.61 3.39 -2.89
N SER A 86 2.14 2.15 -2.92
CA SER A 86 3.55 1.89 -3.24
C SER A 86 3.94 2.39 -4.62
N LEU A 87 3.07 2.19 -5.61
CA LEU A 87 3.28 2.66 -6.97
C LEU A 87 3.22 4.18 -7.08
N VAL A 88 2.30 4.85 -6.38
CA VAL A 88 2.27 6.31 -6.27
C VAL A 88 3.60 6.82 -5.70
N GLY A 89 4.05 6.27 -4.58
CA GLY A 89 5.32 6.65 -3.96
C GLY A 89 6.54 6.38 -4.86
N MET A 90 6.48 5.35 -5.72
CA MET A 90 7.52 5.09 -6.73
C MET A 90 7.50 6.16 -7.84
N LEU A 91 6.31 6.54 -8.32
CA LEU A 91 6.16 7.56 -9.35
C LEU A 91 6.58 8.95 -8.86
N GLU A 92 6.29 9.30 -7.62
CA GLU A 92 6.75 10.57 -7.02
C GLU A 92 8.27 10.72 -7.05
N GLN A 93 9.00 9.62 -6.82
CA GLN A 93 10.47 9.58 -6.85
C GLN A 93 11.06 9.76 -8.25
N LEU A 94 10.26 9.60 -9.32
CA LEU A 94 10.70 9.78 -10.71
C LEU A 94 10.68 11.25 -11.18
N GLY A 95 10.27 12.20 -10.33
CA GLY A 95 10.20 13.61 -10.64
C GLY A 95 9.23 13.91 -11.78
N ARG A 96 9.61 14.77 -12.73
CA ARG A 96 8.70 15.27 -13.79
C ARG A 96 8.02 14.15 -14.58
N ARG A 97 8.73 13.04 -14.85
CA ARG A 97 8.17 11.94 -15.65
C ARG A 97 7.11 11.15 -14.89
N GLY A 98 7.36 10.83 -13.61
CA GLY A 98 6.35 10.15 -12.80
C GLY A 98 5.16 11.04 -12.47
N HIS A 99 5.37 12.36 -12.31
CA HIS A 99 4.25 13.29 -12.10
C HIS A 99 3.28 13.32 -13.28
N VAL A 100 3.76 13.20 -14.52
CA VAL A 100 2.88 13.10 -15.71
C VAL A 100 1.99 11.86 -15.62
N GLU A 101 2.54 10.72 -15.21
CA GLU A 101 1.76 9.48 -15.04
C GLU A 101 0.75 9.58 -13.88
N LEU A 102 1.14 10.19 -12.75
CA LEU A 102 0.25 10.41 -11.61
C LEU A 102 -0.96 11.27 -11.98
N GLN A 103 -0.74 12.32 -12.77
CA GLN A 103 -1.80 13.23 -13.23
C GLN A 103 -2.60 12.67 -14.41
N CYS A 104 -2.22 11.50 -14.94
CA CYS A 104 -2.89 10.90 -16.08
C CYS A 104 -4.20 10.21 -15.63
N GLY A 105 -5.33 10.88 -15.82
CA GLY A 105 -6.65 10.35 -15.45
C GLY A 105 -7.11 9.13 -16.25
N SER A 106 -6.39 8.71 -17.30
CA SER A 106 -6.74 7.50 -18.07
C SER A 106 -6.58 6.22 -17.27
N HIS A 107 -5.70 6.21 -16.26
CA HIS A 107 -5.47 5.03 -15.41
C HIS A 107 -6.68 4.72 -14.54
N VAL A 108 -7.34 5.76 -14.04
CA VAL A 108 -8.50 5.66 -13.14
C VAL A 108 -9.78 5.21 -13.88
N CYS A 109 -9.82 5.34 -15.20
CA CYS A 109 -10.98 4.97 -16.01
C CYS A 109 -11.11 3.45 -16.26
N LYS A 110 -10.10 2.65 -15.88
CA LYS A 110 -10.03 1.21 -16.15
C LYS A 110 -10.44 0.33 -14.95
N LEU A 111 -10.92 0.94 -13.88
CA LEU A 111 -11.26 0.22 -12.66
C LEU A 111 -12.50 -0.67 -12.86
N PRO A 112 -12.61 -1.78 -12.09
CA PRO A 112 -13.85 -2.51 -11.95
C PRO A 112 -15.06 -1.60 -11.67
N HIS A 113 -16.23 -1.99 -12.17
CA HIS A 113 -17.44 -1.17 -12.10
C HIS A 113 -17.82 -0.83 -10.64
N ASP A 114 -17.69 -1.80 -9.73
CA ASP A 114 -18.02 -1.63 -8.31
C ASP A 114 -17.10 -0.61 -7.63
N LEU A 115 -15.80 -0.66 -7.91
CA LEU A 115 -14.82 0.31 -7.39
C LEU A 115 -15.03 1.70 -8.02
N THR A 116 -15.34 1.74 -9.32
CA THR A 116 -15.60 2.99 -10.06
C THR A 116 -16.76 3.77 -9.46
N ALA A 117 -17.85 3.10 -9.06
CA ALA A 117 -19.02 3.77 -8.49
C ALA A 117 -18.72 4.38 -7.11
N SER A 118 -18.03 3.64 -6.24
CA SER A 118 -17.63 4.12 -4.90
C SER A 118 -16.62 5.25 -4.99
N PHE A 119 -15.58 5.10 -5.81
CA PHE A 119 -14.59 6.14 -6.05
C PHE A 119 -15.21 7.43 -6.60
N LYS A 120 -16.13 7.33 -7.57
CA LYS A 120 -16.86 8.51 -8.08
C LYS A 120 -17.67 9.22 -7.00
N ARG A 121 -18.28 8.48 -6.06
CA ARG A 121 -19.00 9.08 -4.93
C ARG A 121 -18.07 9.82 -3.98
N PHE A 122 -16.86 9.29 -3.76
CA PHE A 122 -15.84 9.93 -2.92
C PHE A 122 -15.33 11.24 -3.54
N ILE A 123 -15.04 11.26 -4.84
CA ILE A 123 -14.47 12.43 -5.53
C ILE A 123 -15.51 13.51 -5.88
N HIS A 124 -16.78 13.14 -6.10
CA HIS A 124 -17.81 14.09 -6.53
C HIS A 124 -17.93 15.35 -5.67
N PRO A 125 -17.94 15.28 -4.32
CA PRO A 125 -17.96 16.47 -3.45
C PRO A 125 -16.75 17.39 -3.61
N MET A 126 -15.59 16.84 -4.01
CA MET A 126 -14.32 17.58 -4.15
C MET A 126 -14.24 18.39 -5.45
N ARG A 127 -15.22 18.21 -6.37
CA ARG A 127 -15.30 18.91 -7.68
C ARG A 127 -14.02 18.77 -8.54
N VAL A 128 -13.32 17.66 -8.42
CA VAL A 128 -12.15 17.35 -9.25
C VAL A 128 -12.61 17.07 -10.68
N ALA A 129 -12.08 17.82 -11.64
CA ALA A 129 -12.49 17.73 -13.05
C ALA A 129 -11.97 16.46 -13.74
N ILE A 130 -10.76 16.03 -13.40
CA ILE A 130 -10.12 14.81 -13.92
C ILE A 130 -9.49 14.08 -12.73
N PRO A 131 -10.09 13.00 -12.24
CA PRO A 131 -9.52 12.21 -11.16
C PRO A 131 -8.15 11.65 -11.56
N THR A 132 -7.20 11.74 -10.65
CA THR A 132 -5.80 11.34 -10.83
C THR A 132 -5.49 10.03 -10.12
N PHE A 133 -4.31 9.47 -10.38
CA PHE A 133 -3.84 8.27 -9.69
C PHE A 133 -3.58 8.52 -8.20
N THR A 134 -3.24 9.76 -7.84
CA THR A 134 -3.12 10.20 -6.44
C THR A 134 -4.49 10.23 -5.76
N ASP A 135 -5.50 10.84 -6.38
CA ASP A 135 -6.87 10.85 -5.84
C ASP A 135 -7.39 9.43 -5.58
N PHE A 136 -7.00 8.49 -6.46
CA PHE A 136 -7.35 7.08 -6.33
C PHE A 136 -6.67 6.41 -5.13
N ALA A 137 -5.40 6.69 -4.88
CA ALA A 137 -4.69 6.18 -3.70
C ALA A 137 -5.29 6.73 -2.40
N ASP A 138 -5.61 8.03 -2.36
CA ASP A 138 -6.22 8.67 -1.19
C ASP A 138 -7.58 8.03 -0.84
N TRP A 139 -8.39 7.73 -1.86
CA TRP A 139 -9.65 7.01 -1.65
C TRP A 139 -9.44 5.59 -1.12
N LEU A 140 -8.46 4.85 -1.65
CA LEU A 140 -8.19 3.48 -1.21
C LEU A 140 -7.73 3.44 0.25
N GLU A 141 -6.88 4.37 0.66
CA GLU A 141 -6.45 4.50 2.06
C GLU A 141 -7.65 4.78 2.98
N TYR A 142 -8.50 5.73 2.61
CA TYR A 142 -9.75 6.01 3.33
C TYR A 142 -10.68 4.78 3.42
N GLU A 143 -10.85 4.05 2.32
CA GLU A 143 -11.74 2.88 2.29
C GLU A 143 -11.19 1.72 3.15
N VAL A 144 -9.87 1.55 3.21
CA VAL A 144 -9.22 0.59 4.13
C VAL A 144 -9.50 0.96 5.58
N GLU A 145 -9.36 2.23 5.96
CA GLU A 145 -9.67 2.71 7.31
C GLU A 145 -11.14 2.44 7.70
N VAL A 146 -12.09 2.70 6.79
CA VAL A 146 -13.52 2.45 7.00
C VAL A 146 -13.80 0.94 7.16
N GLN A 147 -13.15 0.08 6.39
CA GLN A 147 -13.30 -1.38 6.52
C GLN A 147 -12.74 -1.89 7.85
N GLU A 148 -11.63 -1.33 8.34
CA GLU A 148 -11.08 -1.67 9.65
C GLU A 148 -11.98 -1.22 10.82
N ASP A 149 -12.58 -0.03 10.73
CA ASP A 149 -13.44 0.50 11.78
C ASP A 149 -14.81 -0.18 11.84
N SER A 150 -15.39 -0.49 10.67
CA SER A 150 -16.63 -1.29 10.59
C SER A 150 -16.45 -2.71 11.16
N GLY A 151 -15.29 -3.34 10.96
CA GLY A 151 -14.94 -4.62 11.59
C GLY A 151 -14.91 -4.54 13.12
N LYS A 152 -14.40 -3.44 13.68
CA LYS A 152 -14.42 -3.16 15.13
C LYS A 152 -15.85 -2.96 15.62
N SER A 153 -16.65 -2.15 14.94
CA SER A 153 -18.06 -1.90 15.32
C SER A 153 -18.92 -3.18 15.29
N VAL A 154 -18.71 -4.10 14.33
CA VAL A 154 -19.41 -5.39 14.28
C VAL A 154 -18.96 -6.32 15.42
N SER A 155 -17.69 -6.26 15.80
CA SER A 155 -17.18 -7.02 16.95
C SER A 155 -17.81 -6.54 18.27
N TYR A 156 -17.95 -5.23 18.45
CA TYR A 156 -18.61 -4.64 19.63
C TYR A 156 -20.09 -5.02 19.69
N SER A 157 -20.83 -4.96 18.58
CA SER A 157 -22.26 -5.33 18.57
C SER A 157 -22.51 -6.83 18.78
N ARG A 158 -21.60 -7.71 18.30
CA ARG A 158 -21.65 -9.16 18.58
C ARG A 158 -21.33 -9.49 20.04
N VAL A 159 -20.40 -8.77 20.65
CA VAL A 159 -20.08 -8.91 22.08
C VAL A 159 -21.26 -8.39 22.93
N GLU A 160 -21.83 -7.23 22.61
CA GLU A 160 -22.96 -6.66 23.35
C GLU A 160 -24.24 -7.53 23.26
N SER A 161 -24.55 -8.06 22.08
CA SER A 161 -25.66 -9.01 21.91
C SER A 161 -25.43 -10.33 22.65
N SER A 162 -24.19 -10.78 22.79
CA SER A 162 -23.83 -11.97 23.57
C SER A 162 -23.90 -11.74 25.08
N ILE A 163 -23.53 -10.55 25.55
CA ILE A 163 -23.65 -10.13 26.96
C ILE A 163 -25.12 -10.03 27.36
N ARG A 164 -25.96 -9.36 26.55
CA ARG A 164 -27.41 -9.28 26.79
C ARG A 164 -28.09 -10.65 26.81
N LYS A 165 -27.62 -11.61 25.99
CA LYS A 165 -28.14 -13.00 25.98
C LYS A 165 -27.74 -13.80 27.23
N LYS A 166 -26.60 -13.48 27.85
CA LYS A 166 -26.11 -14.14 29.07
C LYS A 166 -26.82 -13.61 30.30
N GLU A 167 -27.10 -12.31 30.35
CA GLU A 167 -27.87 -11.66 31.43
C GLU A 167 -29.32 -12.16 31.50
N ASN A 168 -29.96 -12.37 30.35
CA ASN A 168 -31.33 -12.89 30.29
C ASN A 168 -31.46 -14.37 30.73
N ARG A 169 -30.35 -15.10 30.85
CA ARG A 169 -30.33 -16.49 31.38
C ARG A 169 -30.03 -16.55 32.88
N SER A 170 -29.42 -15.53 33.45
CA SER A 170 -29.10 -15.45 34.89
C SER A 170 -30.21 -14.81 35.74
N GLY A 171 -31.26 -14.26 35.13
CA GLY A 171 -32.38 -13.62 35.83
C GLY A 171 -33.50 -14.56 36.31
N LEU A 172 -33.44 -15.86 36.04
CA LEU A 172 -34.47 -16.85 36.45
C LEU A 172 -33.96 -17.76 37.56
N SER A 173 -33.48 -17.17 38.65
CA SER A 173 -33.30 -17.90 39.92
C SER A 173 -33.21 -16.92 41.08
N VAL A 174 -34.35 -16.34 41.50
CA VAL A 174 -34.46 -15.72 42.82
C VAL A 174 -35.81 -16.10 43.44
N GLY A 175 -35.73 -17.05 44.38
CA GLY A 175 -36.44 -17.02 45.65
C GLY A 175 -37.97 -17.09 45.66
N ARG A 176 -38.50 -18.28 45.95
CA ARG A 176 -39.64 -18.38 46.88
C ARG A 176 -39.23 -19.25 48.05
N SER A 177 -38.88 -18.59 49.15
CA SER A 177 -38.89 -19.16 50.50
C SER A 177 -39.65 -18.20 51.41
N HIS A 178 -40.34 -18.80 52.38
CA HIS A 178 -41.06 -18.20 53.54
C HIS A 178 -42.51 -17.79 53.24
N THR A 179 -43.55 -18.07 54.03
CA THR A 179 -43.84 -18.56 55.41
C THR A 179 -45.38 -18.78 55.43
N TRP A 180 -46.05 -19.70 56.14
CA TRP A 180 -46.02 -20.18 57.53
C TRP A 180 -46.50 -21.63 57.57
#